data_AF-A0AAU4PNF1-F1
#
_entry.id   AF-A0AAU4PNF1-F1
#
_cell.length_a   1.000
_cell.length_b   1.000
_cell.length_c   1.000
_cell.angle_alpha   90.00
_cell.angle_beta   90.00
_cell.angle_gamma   90.00
#
_symmetry.space_group_name_H-M   'P 1'
#
loop_
_entity.id
_entity.type
_entity.pdbx_description
1 polymer ?
#
loop_
_entity_poly.entity_id
_entity_poly.type
_entity_poly.pdbx_seq_one_letter_code
_entity_poly.pdbx_strand_id
1 'polypeptide(L)' 'MRNTITEDLVQTQREWDATYRQLADRPGRTALRRRLLYLSRVLAGEKLTPAQKAELRRRARGRA' A
#
# COMPACT_ATOMS: atom_id res chain seq x y z
N MET A 1 1.21 -8.94 20.66
CA MET A 1 1.92 -8.88 19.36
C MET A 1 1.25 -9.84 18.39
N ARG A 2 0.38 -9.36 17.51
CA ARG A 2 -0.23 -10.17 16.43
C ARG A 2 0.40 -9.71 15.12
N ASN A 3 1.64 -10.14 14.90
CA ASN A 3 2.49 -9.73 13.77
C ASN A 3 2.14 -10.56 12.51
N THR A 4 0.87 -10.58 12.13
CA THR A 4 0.37 -11.27 10.93
C THR A 4 -0.12 -10.22 9.94
N ILE A 5 0.23 -10.38 8.66
CA ILE A 5 -0.26 -9.50 7.60
C ILE A 5 -1.76 -9.74 7.43
N THR A 6 -2.57 -8.74 7.79
CA THR A 6 -4.02 -8.78 7.68
C THR A 6 -4.47 -8.55 6.23
N GLU A 7 -5.68 -8.99 5.89
CA GLU A 7 -6.27 -8.72 4.57
C GLU A 7 -6.46 -7.21 4.33
N ASP A 8 -6.83 -6.44 5.36
CA ASP A 8 -6.96 -4.98 5.26
C ASP A 8 -5.63 -4.31 4.86
N LEU A 9 -4.52 -4.83 5.37
CA LEU A 9 -3.20 -4.33 5.04
C LEU A 9 -2.81 -4.69 3.60
N VAL A 10 -3.14 -5.90 3.15
CA VAL A 10 -2.98 -6.30 1.75
C VAL A 10 -3.81 -5.41 0.83
N GLN A 11 -5.06 -5.11 1.20
CA GLN A 11 -5.94 -4.22 0.45
C GLN A 11 -5.39 -2.79 0.40
N THR A 12 -4.89 -2.28 1.53
CA THR A 12 -4.22 -0.97 1.60
C THR A 12 -3.01 -0.90 0.66
N GLN A 13 -2.18 -1.95 0.60
CA GLN A 13 -1.05 -2.00 -0.32
C GLN A 13 -1.50 -2.06 -1.80
N ARG A 14 -2.57 -2.80 -2.12
CA ARG A 14 -3.14 -2.82 -3.49
C ARG A 14 -3.63 -1.43 -3.91
N GLU A 15 -4.34 -0.74 -3.02
CA GLU A 15 -4.81 0.62 -3.28
C GLU A 15 -3.66 1.61 -3.42
N TRP A 16 -2.59 1.43 -2.65
CA TRP A 16 -1.38 2.22 -2.79
C TRP A 16 -0.75 2.03 -4.17
N ASP A 17 -0.56 0.78 -4.60
CA ASP A 17 0.01 0.45 -5.92
C ASP A 17 -0.86 1.01 -7.06
N ALA A 18 -2.19 0.86 -6.96
CA ALA A 18 -3.13 1.39 -7.94
C ALA A 18 -3.12 2.94 -7.99
N THR A 19 -3.12 3.59 -6.82
CA THR A 19 -3.08 5.06 -6.72
C THR A 19 -1.76 5.60 -7.26
N TYR A 20 -0.65 4.93 -6.98
CA TYR A 20 0.67 5.29 -7.48
C TYR A 20 0.71 5.21 -9.02
N ARG A 21 0.21 4.12 -9.61
CA ARG A 21 0.13 3.98 -11.08
C ARG A 21 -0.72 5.07 -11.72
N GLN A 22 -1.93 5.31 -11.21
CA GLN A 22 -2.80 6.38 -11.72
C GLN A 22 -2.15 7.78 -11.60
N LEU A 23 -1.39 8.02 -10.53
CA LEU A 23 -0.67 9.27 -10.34
C LEU A 23 0.52 9.39 -11.30
N ALA A 24 1.24 8.29 -11.55
CA ALA A 24 2.33 8.26 -12.52
C ALA A 24 1.82 8.59 -13.93
N ASP A 25 0.64 8.08 -14.29
CA ASP A 25 -0.01 8.38 -15.57
C ASP A 25 -0.57 9.81 -15.63
N ARG A 26 -1.02 10.35 -14.49
CA ARG A 26 -1.68 11.66 -14.39
C ARG A 26 -1.13 12.48 -13.22
N PRO A 27 0.11 13.00 -13.33
CA PRO A 27 0.81 13.60 -12.19
C PRO A 27 0.09 14.83 -11.62
N GLY A 28 -0.69 15.57 -12.41
CA GLY A 28 -1.41 16.78 -11.95
C GLY A 28 -2.55 16.55 -10.95
N ARG A 29 -2.95 15.30 -10.65
CA ARG A 29 -4.14 15.01 -9.83
C ARG A 29 -3.84 15.09 -8.33
N THR A 30 -4.11 16.26 -7.74
CA THR A 30 -3.94 16.51 -6.28
C THR A 30 -4.68 15.51 -5.38
N ALA A 31 -5.87 15.04 -5.80
CA ALA A 31 -6.61 14.02 -5.05
C ALA A 31 -5.84 12.68 -4.96
N LEU A 32 -5.20 12.25 -6.05
CA LEU A 32 -4.37 11.04 -6.06
C LEU A 32 -3.13 11.21 -5.18
N ARG A 33 -2.49 12.40 -5.21
CA ARG A 33 -1.39 12.71 -4.29
C ARG A 33 -1.81 12.63 -2.82
N ARG A 34 -2.96 13.23 -2.46
CA ARG A 34 -3.48 13.17 -1.08
C ARG A 34 -3.79 11.74 -0.65
N ARG A 35 -4.42 10.96 -1.53
CA ARG A 35 -4.70 9.53 -1.28
C ARG A 35 -3.42 8.72 -1.09
N LEU A 36 -2.41 8.93 -1.94
CA LEU A 36 -1.12 8.24 -1.83
C LEU A 36 -0.41 8.56 -0.50
N LEU A 37 -0.44 9.82 -0.06
CA LEU A 37 0.12 10.24 1.23
C LEU A 37 -0.62 9.61 2.41
N TYR A 38 -1.95 9.55 2.36
CA TYR A 38 -2.76 8.88 3.38
C TYR A 38 -2.40 7.39 3.47
N LEU A 39 -2.40 6.66 2.35
CA LEU A 39 -2.07 5.23 2.31
C LEU A 39 -0.62 4.98 2.78
N SER A 40 0.31 5.85 2.42
CA SER A 40 1.70 5.78 2.90
C SER A 40 1.80 5.91 4.41
N ARG A 41 0.99 6.79 5.03
CA ARG A 41 0.95 6.94 6.49
C ARG A 41 0.38 5.72 7.18
N VAL A 42 -0.70 5.13 6.64
CA VAL A 42 -1.28 3.88 7.16
C VAL A 42 -0.22 2.78 7.13
N LEU A 43 0.45 2.55 5.99
CA LEU A 43 1.49 1.54 5.86
C LEU A 43 2.72 1.78 6.75
N ALA A 44 3.10 3.04 6.98
CA ALA A 44 4.22 3.40 7.85
C ALA A 44 3.91 3.24 9.35
N GLY A 45 2.63 3.30 9.73
CA GLY A 45 2.17 3.03 11.10
C GLY A 45 2.30 1.55 11.49
N GLU A 46 2.35 0.65 10.51
CA GLU A 46 2.50 -0.78 10.75
C GLU A 46 3.94 -1.15 11.11
N LYS A 47 4.12 -1.82 12.26
CA LYS A 47 5.41 -2.32 12.74
C LYS A 47 5.80 -3.63 12.04
N LEU A 48 5.96 -3.57 10.72
CA LEU A 48 6.36 -4.72 9.89
C LEU A 48 7.88 -4.85 9.81
N THR A 49 8.38 -6.06 10.00
CA THR A 49 9.75 -6.45 9.64
C THR A 49 9.97 -6.37 8.12
N PRO A 50 11.22 -6.32 7.65
CA PRO A 50 11.50 -6.36 6.21
C PRO A 50 10.88 -7.56 5.49
N ALA A 51 10.90 -8.75 6.12
CA ALA A 51 10.29 -9.95 5.57
C ALA A 51 8.75 -9.82 5.44
N GLN A 52 8.09 -9.22 6.43
CA GLN A 52 6.66 -8.95 6.38
C GLN A 52 6.33 -7.89 5.31
N LYS A 53 7.16 -6.87 5.13
CA LYS A 53 6.99 -5.90 4.02
C LYS A 53 7.13 -6.58 2.66
N ALA A 54 8.06 -7.52 2.52
CA ALA A 54 8.21 -8.29 1.28
C ALA A 54 6.98 -9.17 1.02
N GLU A 55 6.49 -9.87 2.04
CA GLU A 55 5.28 -10.70 1.94
C GLU A 55 4.02 -9.87 1.65
N LEU A 56 3.87 -8.72 2.28
CA LEU A 56 2.77 -7.79 2.01
C LEU A 56 2.73 -7.40 0.52
N ARG A 57 3.89 -7.01 -0.03
CA ARG A 57 4.02 -6.66 -1.44
C ARG A 57 3.77 -7.86 -2.36
N ARG A 58 4.17 -9.08 -1.97
CA ARG A 58 3.86 -10.30 -2.73
C ARG A 58 2.35 -10.54 -2.79
N ARG A 59 1.66 -10.52 -1.64
CA ARG A 59 0.20 -10.74 -1.54
C ARG A 59 -0.61 -9.67 -2.26
N ALA A 60 -0.13 -8.43 -2.23
CA ALA A 60 -0.77 -7.34 -2.98
C ALA A 60 -0.73 -7.58 -4.50
N ARG A 61 0.41 -8.08 -5.03
CA ARG A 61 0.60 -8.39 -6.45
C ARG A 61 -0.09 -9.68 -6.92
N GLY A 62 -0.23 -10.68 -6.05
CA GLY A 62 -0.65 -12.04 -6.40
C GLY A 62 -2.15 -12.26 -6.66
N ARG A 63 -2.94 -11.20 -6.87
CA ARG A 63 -4.36 -11.32 -7.23
C ARG A 63 -4.60 -10.52 -8.51
N ALA A 64 -4.35 -11.18 -9.64
CA ALA A 64 -4.90 -10.83 -10.94
C ALA A 64 -6.10 -11.75 -11.20
#